data_AF-A0A6I9YKV1-F1
#
_entry.id   AF-A0A6I9YKV1-F1
#
_cell.length_a   1.000
_cell.length_b   1.000
_cell.length_c   1.000
_cell.angle_alpha   90.00
_cell.angle_beta   90.00
_cell.angle_gamma   90.00
#
_symmetry.space_group_name_H-M   'P 1'
#
loop_
_entity.id
_entity.type
_entity.pdbx_description
1 polymer ?
#
loop_
_entity_poly.entity_id
_entity_poly.type
_entity_poly.pdbx_seq_one_letter_code
_entity_poly.pdbx_strand_id
1 'polypeptide(L)'
;MVVVKDLVKELSDEIEDYTHRFNTEDQVEWNLVLQEVAAFIEADPVMVLNDDNTLVILSNRLSETGAPLLEQGMIVGQLMLADALIIGNCNNQVKFSELTIDMFRMLQALEREPMNLATQMNKPGLQETTEKPARRENPHKYLLYKPTFSQLYTFLAASFKELPANSVLLIYLSATGVFPSGRSDSEGPYDFGGVLTNSNRDIINGDGIHKRNQLYKEMHCLHPGDLYPFTRKPLFVIVDSSNSVAYKNFTNLFGQPLVCLLS
;
A
#
# COMPACT_ATOMS: atom_id res chain seq x y z
N MET A 1 10.45 11.30 16.61
CA MET A 1 9.48 10.88 17.65
C MET A 1 9.17 11.96 18.67
N VAL A 2 10.15 12.66 19.27
CA VAL A 2 9.88 13.72 20.28
C VAL A 2 8.92 14.79 19.72
N VAL A 3 9.26 15.38 18.57
CA VAL A 3 8.40 16.39 17.90
C VAL A 3 6.98 15.90 17.62
N VAL A 4 6.82 14.64 17.18
CA VAL A 4 5.49 14.09 16.89
C VAL A 4 4.66 13.96 18.18
N LYS A 5 5.27 13.51 19.27
CA LYS A 5 4.60 13.42 20.58
C LYS A 5 4.24 14.81 21.12
N ASP A 6 5.10 15.80 20.91
CA ASP A 6 4.83 17.18 21.31
C ASP A 6 3.64 17.75 20.52
N LEU A 7 3.58 17.53 19.21
CA LEU A 7 2.45 17.95 18.36
C LEU A 7 1.14 17.28 18.74
N VAL A 8 1.15 16.00 19.11
CA VAL A 8 -0.05 15.28 19.58
C VAL A 8 -0.54 15.85 20.91
N LYS A 9 0.40 16.19 21.80
CA LYS A 9 0.07 16.84 23.06
C LYS A 9 -0.54 18.22 22.83
N GLU A 10 0.07 19.03 21.97
CA GLU A 10 -0.45 20.36 21.60
C GLU A 10 -1.86 20.26 21.00
N LEU A 11 -2.09 19.30 20.09
CA LEU A 11 -3.42 19.04 19.54
C LEU A 11 -4.44 18.66 20.63
N SER A 12 -4.03 17.83 21.60
CA SER A 12 -4.88 17.44 22.72
C SER A 12 -5.26 18.64 23.59
N ASP A 13 -4.29 19.49 23.92
CA ASP A 13 -4.50 20.68 24.75
C ASP A 13 -5.45 21.68 24.04
N GLU A 14 -5.31 21.86 22.72
CA GLU A 14 -6.21 22.72 21.91
C GLU A 14 -7.63 22.15 21.79
N ILE A 15 -7.80 20.83 21.66
CA ILE A 15 -9.12 20.18 21.65
C ILE A 15 -9.82 20.34 23.00
N GLU A 16 -9.08 20.26 24.11
CA GLU A 16 -9.62 20.46 25.46
C GLU A 16 -10.13 21.89 25.64
N ASP A 17 -9.32 22.89 25.26
CA ASP A 17 -9.72 24.31 25.33
C ASP A 17 -10.91 24.62 24.41
N TYR A 18 -10.95 24.07 23.20
CA TYR A 18 -12.09 24.16 22.28
C TYR A 18 -13.37 23.59 22.90
N THR A 19 -13.30 22.36 23.41
CA THR A 19 -14.44 21.68 24.02
C THR A 19 -14.95 22.45 25.24
N HIS A 20 -14.04 22.91 26.10
CA HIS A 20 -14.40 23.66 27.31
C HIS A 20 -15.06 25.00 26.97
N ARG A 21 -14.59 25.71 25.94
CA ARG A 21 -15.14 27.01 25.54
C ARG A 21 -16.52 26.92 24.87
N PHE A 22 -16.75 25.88 24.07
CA PHE A 22 -17.90 25.83 23.18
C PHE A 22 -18.93 24.74 23.53
N ASN A 23 -18.61 23.82 24.47
CA ASN A 23 -19.49 22.72 24.91
C ASN A 23 -20.14 21.98 23.74
N THR A 24 -19.31 21.48 22.84
CA THR A 24 -19.71 20.99 21.52
C THR A 24 -20.02 19.50 21.53
N GLU A 25 -20.99 19.09 20.71
CA GLU A 25 -21.38 17.68 20.58
C GLU A 25 -20.34 16.83 19.82
N ASP A 26 -19.41 17.47 19.11
CA ASP A 26 -18.34 16.84 18.33
C ASP A 26 -17.12 16.42 19.17
N GLN A 27 -17.13 16.65 20.49
CA GLN A 27 -16.05 16.22 21.39
C GLN A 27 -15.74 14.71 21.24
N VAL A 28 -16.77 13.90 21.02
CA VAL A 28 -16.62 12.45 20.81
C VAL A 28 -15.82 12.17 19.53
N GLU A 29 -16.07 12.91 18.45
CA GLU A 29 -15.36 12.78 17.18
C GLU A 29 -13.89 13.20 17.34
N TRP A 30 -13.63 14.31 18.03
CA TRP A 30 -12.26 14.75 18.32
C TRP A 30 -11.48 13.77 19.21
N ASN A 31 -12.15 13.15 20.19
CA ASN A 31 -11.54 12.10 21.01
C ASN A 31 -11.21 10.86 20.17
N LEU A 32 -12.06 10.49 19.20
CA LEU A 32 -11.76 9.40 18.27
C LEU A 32 -10.53 9.74 17.42
N VAL A 33 -10.41 10.97 16.92
CA VAL A 33 -9.23 11.45 16.18
C VAL A 33 -7.96 11.31 17.02
N LEU A 34 -7.96 11.75 18.28
CA LEU A 34 -6.80 11.61 19.17
C LEU A 34 -6.42 10.15 19.43
N GLN A 35 -7.41 9.29 19.64
CA GLN A 35 -7.18 7.85 19.81
C GLN A 35 -6.59 7.20 18.55
N GLU A 36 -7.10 7.55 17.38
CA GLU A 36 -6.56 7.09 16.10
C GLU A 36 -5.10 7.51 15.93
N VAL A 37 -4.75 8.78 16.20
CA VAL A 37 -3.36 9.27 16.12
C VAL A 37 -2.45 8.53 17.10
N ALA A 38 -2.90 8.35 18.34
CA ALA A 38 -2.12 7.66 19.37
C ALA A 38 -1.83 6.20 18.97
N ALA A 39 -2.86 5.47 18.55
CA ALA A 39 -2.73 4.10 18.07
C ALA A 39 -1.81 4.00 16.85
N PHE A 40 -1.90 4.98 15.94
CA PHE A 40 -1.06 5.04 14.74
C PHE A 40 0.42 5.21 15.08
N ILE A 41 0.76 6.14 15.98
CA ILE A 41 2.15 6.38 16.42
C ILE A 41 2.72 5.17 17.15
N GLU A 42 1.91 4.48 17.94
CA GLU A 42 2.31 3.26 18.63
C GLU A 42 2.57 2.11 17.65
N ALA A 43 1.77 2.00 16.59
CA ALA A 43 1.87 0.94 15.60
C ALA A 43 2.96 1.16 14.53
N ASP A 44 3.40 2.40 14.30
CA ASP A 44 4.40 2.75 13.27
C ASP A 44 5.71 1.92 13.32
N PRO A 45 6.43 1.84 14.46
CA PRO A 45 7.68 1.10 14.49
C PRO A 45 7.49 -0.35 14.05
N VAL A 46 8.20 -0.75 12.99
CA VAL A 46 8.27 -2.15 12.55
C VAL A 46 9.19 -2.88 13.52
N MET A 47 8.60 -3.46 14.56
CA MET A 47 9.30 -4.25 15.55
C MET A 47 9.26 -5.72 15.14
N VAL A 48 10.43 -6.30 14.85
CA VAL A 48 10.58 -7.72 14.55
C VAL A 48 11.42 -8.36 15.63
N LEU A 49 11.06 -9.59 16.03
CA LEU A 49 11.89 -10.41 16.89
C LEU A 49 12.91 -11.13 16.02
N ASN A 50 14.19 -10.94 16.33
CA ASN A 50 15.25 -11.76 15.73
C ASN A 50 15.23 -13.18 16.31
N ASP A 51 16.04 -14.09 15.74
CA ASP A 51 16.19 -15.47 16.21
C ASP A 51 16.56 -15.57 17.71
N ASP A 52 17.24 -14.55 18.25
CA ASP A 52 17.59 -14.42 19.68
C ASP A 52 16.47 -13.83 20.55
N ASN A 53 15.25 -13.67 20.00
CA ASN A 53 14.08 -13.08 20.64
C ASN A 53 14.30 -11.63 21.10
N THR A 54 15.25 -10.92 20.50
CA THR A 54 15.51 -9.49 20.73
C THR A 54 14.68 -8.65 19.77
N LEU A 55 14.05 -7.59 20.29
CA LEU A 55 13.31 -6.63 19.48
C LEU A 55 14.27 -5.79 18.63
N VAL A 56 14.09 -5.85 17.31
CA VAL A 56 14.81 -5.02 16.35
C VAL A 56 13.82 -4.13 15.60
N ILE A 57 14.15 -2.85 15.54
CA ILE A 57 13.42 -1.88 14.73
C ILE A 57 14.04 -1.91 13.34
N LEU A 58 13.29 -2.38 12.35
CA LEU A 58 13.76 -2.46 10.97
C LEU A 58 13.62 -1.10 10.28
N SER A 59 14.64 -0.72 9.52
CA SER A 59 14.54 0.37 8.55
C SER A 59 13.82 -0.13 7.30
N ASN A 60 12.92 0.70 6.75
CA ASN A 60 12.24 0.43 5.48
C ASN A 60 13.16 0.61 4.25
N ARG A 61 14.42 1.02 4.45
CA ARG A 61 15.42 1.18 3.39
C ARG A 61 16.47 0.09 3.46
N LEU A 62 16.72 -0.52 2.31
CA LEU A 62 17.91 -1.34 2.11
C LEU A 62 19.15 -0.46 2.28
N SER A 63 20.14 -0.96 3.01
CA SER A 63 21.46 -0.35 3.04
C SER A 63 22.16 -0.54 1.68
N GLU A 64 23.06 0.36 1.31
CA GLU A 64 23.82 0.24 0.05
C GLU A 64 24.57 -1.10 -0.07
N THR A 65 24.97 -1.67 1.07
CA THR A 65 25.63 -2.97 1.18
C THR A 65 24.69 -4.18 1.13
N GLY A 66 23.37 -3.95 1.25
CA GLY A 66 22.35 -5.00 1.33
C GLY A 66 21.57 -5.23 0.03
N ALA A 67 21.78 -4.40 -1.00
CA ALA A 67 21.16 -4.62 -2.30
C ALA A 67 21.85 -5.79 -3.04
N PRO A 68 21.10 -6.78 -3.57
CA PRO A 68 21.71 -7.87 -4.33
C PRO A 68 22.44 -7.33 -5.55
N LEU A 69 23.64 -7.87 -5.80
CA LEU A 69 24.41 -7.54 -7.00
C LEU A 69 23.61 -7.93 -8.23
N LEU A 70 23.62 -7.06 -9.24
CA LEU A 70 22.98 -7.33 -10.51
C LEU A 70 23.76 -8.40 -11.26
N GLU A 71 23.05 -9.31 -11.92
CA GLU A 71 23.67 -10.31 -12.76
C GLU A 71 24.37 -9.68 -13.98
N GLN A 72 25.47 -10.30 -14.41
CA GLN A 72 26.27 -9.83 -15.53
C GLN A 72 25.41 -9.73 -16.80
N GLY A 73 25.25 -8.51 -17.33
CA GLY A 73 24.45 -8.24 -18.54
C GLY A 73 23.10 -7.59 -18.29
N MET A 74 22.68 -7.42 -17.02
CA MET A 74 21.49 -6.61 -16.69
C MET A 74 21.80 -5.11 -16.86
N ILE A 75 20.95 -4.41 -17.61
CA ILE A 75 21.05 -2.96 -17.80
C ILE A 75 20.13 -2.26 -16.80
N VAL A 76 20.72 -1.54 -15.84
CA VAL A 76 19.98 -0.76 -14.83
C VAL A 76 19.29 0.44 -15.46
N GLY A 77 18.08 0.73 -15.02
CA GLY A 77 17.37 1.95 -15.39
C GLY A 77 16.62 1.89 -16.71
N GLN A 78 16.42 0.68 -17.27
CA GLN A 78 15.50 0.51 -18.40
C GLN A 78 14.03 0.70 -18.01
N LEU A 79 13.69 0.42 -16.74
CA LEU A 79 12.34 0.60 -16.22
C LEU A 79 12.37 1.49 -14.99
N MET A 80 11.39 2.39 -14.92
CA MET A 80 11.22 3.32 -13.80
C MET A 80 9.85 3.14 -13.18
N LEU A 81 9.79 3.03 -11.85
CA LEU A 81 8.50 3.11 -11.16
C LEU A 81 7.99 4.55 -11.27
N ALA A 82 6.88 4.72 -11.99
CA ALA A 82 6.28 6.03 -12.23
C ALA A 82 4.99 6.22 -11.43
N ASP A 83 4.14 5.20 -11.36
CA ASP A 83 2.85 5.25 -10.68
C ASP A 83 2.73 4.13 -9.65
N ALA A 84 2.11 4.45 -8.51
CA ALA A 84 1.75 3.48 -7.48
C ALA A 84 0.29 3.70 -7.05
N LEU A 85 -0.54 2.66 -7.16
CA LEU A 85 -1.82 2.59 -6.47
C LEU A 85 -1.62 1.83 -5.16
N ILE A 86 -1.98 2.46 -4.06
CA ILE A 86 -1.84 1.91 -2.72
C ILE A 86 -3.25 1.79 -2.12
N ILE A 87 -3.73 0.57 -2.01
CA ILE A 87 -5.10 0.24 -1.61
C ILE A 87 -5.09 -0.33 -0.19
N GLY A 88 -5.85 0.29 0.71
CA GLY A 88 -6.13 -0.22 2.06
C GLY A 88 -7.62 -0.55 2.22
N ASN A 89 -7.95 -1.83 2.30
CA ASN A 89 -9.32 -2.36 2.40
C ASN A 89 -9.44 -3.57 3.33
N CYS A 90 -8.56 -3.71 4.31
CA CYS A 90 -8.79 -4.67 5.40
C CYS A 90 -9.80 -4.09 6.40
N ASN A 91 -10.53 -4.98 7.09
CA ASN A 91 -11.54 -4.57 8.04
C ASN A 91 -10.95 -4.00 9.33
N ASN A 92 -9.87 -4.63 9.82
CA ASN A 92 -9.24 -4.31 11.10
C ASN A 92 -7.79 -3.89 10.88
N GLN A 93 -7.54 -2.58 10.78
CA GLN A 93 -6.21 -2.01 10.67
C GLN A 93 -6.13 -0.73 11.48
N VAL A 94 -4.96 -0.50 12.07
CA VAL A 94 -4.64 0.81 12.67
C VAL A 94 -4.61 1.84 11.55
N LYS A 95 -5.33 2.93 11.75
CA LYS A 95 -5.45 4.03 10.80
C LYS A 95 -5.57 5.35 11.53
N PHE A 96 -5.28 6.41 10.80
CA PHE A 96 -5.67 7.75 11.15
C PHE A 96 -6.43 8.34 9.97
N SER A 97 -7.70 8.72 10.18
CA SER A 97 -8.61 9.11 9.10
C SER A 97 -8.72 7.99 8.04
N GLU A 98 -8.33 8.26 6.79
CA GLU A 98 -8.32 7.31 5.67
C GLU A 98 -6.94 6.72 5.39
N LEU A 99 -5.92 7.05 6.19
CA LEU A 99 -4.57 6.53 6.02
C LEU A 99 -4.31 5.37 6.98
N THR A 100 -4.22 4.15 6.44
CA THR A 100 -3.86 2.97 7.22
C THR A 100 -2.35 2.87 7.42
N ILE A 101 -1.93 2.15 8.47
CA ILE A 101 -0.51 2.04 8.85
C ILE A 101 0.36 1.42 7.76
N ASP A 102 -0.17 0.47 7.02
CA ASP A 102 0.50 -0.21 5.91
C ASP A 102 0.57 0.68 4.66
N MET A 103 -0.48 1.47 4.35
CA MET A 103 -0.41 2.51 3.32
C MET A 103 0.70 3.51 3.63
N PHE A 104 0.81 3.96 4.89
CA PHE A 104 1.88 4.85 5.32
C PHE A 104 3.26 4.22 5.15
N ARG A 105 3.45 2.96 5.56
CA ARG A 105 4.72 2.25 5.35
C ARG A 105 5.08 2.13 3.87
N MET A 106 4.10 1.84 3.01
CA MET A 106 4.30 1.82 1.56
C MET A 106 4.67 3.19 1.00
N LEU A 107 4.04 4.28 1.48
CA LEU A 107 4.45 5.64 1.12
C LEU A 107 5.92 5.88 1.48
N GLN A 108 6.32 5.57 2.72
CA GLN A 108 7.69 5.76 3.19
C GLN A 108 8.72 4.94 2.40
N ALA A 109 8.37 3.71 1.99
CA ALA A 109 9.22 2.87 1.15
C ALA A 109 9.39 3.43 -0.27
N LEU A 110 8.35 4.08 -0.80
CA LEU A 110 8.33 4.66 -2.15
C LEU A 110 8.88 6.09 -2.22
N GLU A 111 8.98 6.79 -1.08
CA GLU A 111 9.61 8.09 -1.00
C GLU A 111 11.12 7.99 -1.17
N ARG A 112 11.68 8.84 -2.02
CA ARG A 112 13.13 9.01 -2.13
C ARG A 112 13.63 9.99 -1.08
N GLU A 113 14.85 9.75 -0.62
CA GLU A 113 15.52 10.69 0.27
C GLU A 113 15.82 11.99 -0.49
N PRO A 114 15.53 13.16 0.10
CA PRO A 114 15.90 14.43 -0.50
C PRO A 114 17.43 14.50 -0.61
N MET A 115 17.96 14.69 -1.84
CA MET A 115 19.41 14.74 -2.10
C MET A 115 20.16 15.77 -1.23
N ASN A 116 19.46 16.79 -0.72
CA ASN A 116 20.02 17.86 0.11
C ASN A 116 20.27 17.44 1.57
N LEU A 117 19.65 16.36 2.05
CA LEU A 117 19.89 15.80 3.40
C LEU A 117 21.04 14.79 3.39
N ALA A 118 21.16 13.98 2.33
CA ALA A 118 22.23 12.99 2.18
C ALA A 118 23.64 13.63 2.06
N THR A 119 23.72 14.81 1.44
CA THR A 119 24.98 15.56 1.30
C THR A 119 25.50 16.17 2.60
N GLN A 120 24.66 16.31 3.63
CA GLN A 120 25.10 16.82 4.94
C GLN A 120 25.62 15.73 5.89
N MET A 121 25.36 14.44 5.61
CA MET A 121 25.87 13.33 6.44
C MET A 121 27.18 12.72 5.92
N ASN A 122 27.61 13.05 4.69
CA ASN A 122 28.86 12.57 4.15
C ASN A 122 30.02 13.52 4.49
N LYS A 123 31.00 12.98 5.19
CA LYS A 123 32.26 13.63 5.61
C LYS A 123 32.92 14.44 4.49
N PRO A 124 33.61 15.56 4.82
CA PRO A 124 34.42 16.29 3.85
C PRO A 124 35.63 15.42 3.45
N GLY A 125 35.71 14.98 2.18
CA GLY A 125 36.94 14.36 1.70
C GLY A 125 36.92 13.38 0.52
N LEU A 126 35.85 13.24 -0.27
CA LEU A 126 35.94 12.48 -1.53
C LEU A 126 35.57 13.35 -2.73
N GLN A 127 36.46 13.29 -3.73
CA GLN A 127 36.43 14.05 -4.98
C GLN A 127 35.09 13.90 -5.71
N GLU A 128 34.54 15.04 -6.11
CA GLU A 128 33.34 15.16 -6.95
C GLU A 128 33.57 14.48 -8.30
N THR A 129 32.98 13.31 -8.52
CA THR A 129 32.72 12.80 -9.86
C THR A 129 31.61 13.64 -10.48
N THR A 130 31.95 14.39 -11.54
CA THR A 130 31.13 15.35 -12.30
C THR A 130 29.94 14.76 -13.07
N GLU A 131 29.37 13.63 -12.66
CA GLU A 131 28.09 13.17 -13.19
C GLU A 131 26.99 13.65 -12.25
N LYS A 132 26.22 14.66 -12.68
CA LYS A 132 24.98 15.03 -12.00
C LYS A 132 24.12 13.77 -11.91
N PRO A 133 23.81 13.24 -10.71
CA PRO A 133 22.93 12.09 -10.60
C PRO A 133 21.62 12.47 -11.30
N ALA A 134 21.22 11.69 -12.29
CA ALA A 134 19.99 11.93 -13.02
C ALA A 134 18.88 12.16 -11.99
N ARG A 135 18.24 13.33 -12.03
CA ARG A 135 17.22 13.72 -11.07
C ARG A 135 16.02 12.80 -11.27
N ARG A 136 16.04 11.65 -10.61
CA ARG A 136 14.93 10.70 -10.69
C ARG A 136 13.78 11.27 -9.86
N GLU A 137 12.60 11.40 -10.45
CA GLU A 137 11.40 11.92 -9.80
C GLU A 137 10.68 10.86 -8.95
N ASN A 138 10.11 11.27 -7.81
CA ASN A 138 9.29 10.38 -6.98
C ASN A 138 8.11 9.84 -7.80
N PRO A 139 7.70 8.58 -7.60
CA PRO A 139 6.52 8.06 -8.27
C PRO A 139 5.27 8.82 -7.81
N HIS A 140 4.32 9.00 -8.72
CA HIS A 140 2.98 9.45 -8.42
C HIS A 140 2.26 8.38 -7.60
N LYS A 141 1.53 8.78 -6.54
CA LYS A 141 0.92 7.86 -5.58
C LYS A 141 -0.57 8.13 -5.45
N TYR A 142 -1.38 7.13 -5.73
CA TYR A 142 -2.83 7.15 -5.54
C TYR A 142 -3.16 6.34 -4.29
N LEU A 143 -3.75 6.99 -3.28
CA LEU A 143 -4.17 6.35 -2.03
C LEU A 143 -5.66 6.08 -2.10
N LEU A 144 -6.04 4.81 -2.00
CA LEU A 144 -7.43 4.38 -2.06
C LEU A 144 -7.79 3.64 -0.78
N TYR A 145 -8.50 4.32 0.11
CA TYR A 145 -9.04 3.73 1.33
C TYR A 145 -10.43 3.17 1.06
N LYS A 146 -10.62 1.89 1.36
CA LYS A 146 -11.83 1.11 1.12
C LYS A 146 -12.53 1.43 -0.21
N PRO A 147 -11.81 1.32 -1.36
CA PRO A 147 -12.42 1.64 -2.65
C PRO A 147 -13.45 0.59 -3.04
N THR A 148 -14.52 1.05 -3.68
CA THR A 148 -15.39 0.17 -4.46
C THR A 148 -14.63 -0.40 -5.66
N PHE A 149 -15.09 -1.54 -6.20
CA PHE A 149 -14.53 -2.10 -7.43
C PHE A 149 -14.43 -1.07 -8.56
N SER A 150 -15.49 -0.29 -8.80
CA SER A 150 -15.53 0.73 -9.85
C SER A 150 -14.51 1.85 -9.63
N GLN A 151 -14.34 2.31 -8.38
CA GLN A 151 -13.31 3.31 -8.06
C GLN A 151 -11.92 2.75 -8.35
N LEU A 152 -11.60 1.56 -7.82
CA LEU A 152 -10.32 0.90 -8.04
C LEU A 152 -10.03 0.75 -9.54
N TYR A 153 -10.98 0.23 -10.31
CA TYR A 153 -10.82 0.02 -11.76
C TYR A 153 -10.65 1.33 -12.53
N THR A 154 -11.30 2.42 -12.10
CA THR A 154 -11.14 3.75 -12.69
C THR A 154 -9.72 4.26 -12.53
N PHE A 155 -9.15 4.16 -11.33
CA PHE A 155 -7.76 4.56 -11.08
C PHE A 155 -6.77 3.68 -11.84
N LEU A 156 -7.00 2.35 -11.91
CA LEU A 156 -6.17 1.47 -12.74
C LEU A 156 -6.18 1.87 -14.22
N ALA A 157 -7.36 2.16 -14.77
CA ALA A 157 -7.50 2.60 -16.15
C ALA A 157 -6.81 3.96 -16.40
N ALA A 158 -6.94 4.90 -15.47
CA ALA A 158 -6.28 6.21 -15.55
C ALA A 158 -4.76 6.06 -15.53
N SER A 159 -4.20 5.39 -14.51
CA SER A 159 -2.75 5.15 -14.43
C SER A 159 -2.23 4.39 -15.63
N PHE A 160 -2.93 3.33 -16.09
CA PHE A 160 -2.52 2.60 -17.29
C PHE A 160 -2.45 3.50 -18.54
N LYS A 161 -3.43 4.39 -18.72
CA LYS A 161 -3.47 5.33 -19.85
C LYS A 161 -2.30 6.32 -19.79
N GLU A 162 -2.02 6.86 -18.60
CA GLU A 162 -1.05 7.93 -18.39
C GLU A 162 0.39 7.41 -18.21
N LEU A 163 0.57 6.12 -17.93
CA LEU A 163 1.89 5.51 -17.68
C LEU A 163 2.84 5.71 -18.88
N PRO A 164 4.01 6.36 -18.69
CA PRO A 164 4.97 6.58 -19.76
C PRO A 164 5.52 5.28 -20.37
N ALA A 165 6.11 5.39 -21.56
CA ALA A 165 6.91 4.30 -22.11
C ALA A 165 8.08 3.99 -21.16
N ASN A 166 8.37 2.70 -20.95
CA ASN A 166 9.41 2.23 -20.04
C ASN A 166 9.16 2.50 -18.54
N SER A 167 7.90 2.71 -18.16
CA SER A 167 7.51 2.87 -16.76
C SER A 167 6.77 1.64 -16.24
N VAL A 168 6.84 1.44 -14.93
CA VAL A 168 6.16 0.37 -14.19
C VAL A 168 5.00 0.97 -13.40
N LEU A 169 3.87 0.28 -13.40
CA LEU A 169 2.77 0.52 -12.46
C LEU A 169 2.93 -0.40 -11.26
N LEU A 170 2.98 0.15 -10.05
CA LEU A 170 2.88 -0.62 -8.81
C LEU A 170 1.42 -0.64 -8.32
N ILE A 171 0.93 -1.81 -7.93
CA ILE A 171 -0.33 -1.97 -7.22
C ILE A 171 -0.02 -2.65 -5.89
N TYR A 172 -0.28 -1.96 -4.78
CA TYR A 172 -0.29 -2.54 -3.45
C TYR A 172 -1.74 -2.78 -3.03
N LEU A 173 -2.11 -4.04 -2.79
CA LEU A 173 -3.44 -4.47 -2.42
C LEU A 173 -3.42 -5.04 -1.01
N SER A 174 -3.85 -4.24 -0.04
CA SER A 174 -4.11 -4.69 1.32
C SER A 174 -5.61 -4.87 1.52
N ALA A 175 -6.09 -6.11 1.58
CA ALA A 175 -7.53 -6.36 1.61
C ALA A 175 -7.89 -7.75 2.14
N THR A 176 -9.09 -7.85 2.72
CA THR A 176 -9.67 -9.14 3.14
C THR A 176 -9.82 -10.08 1.94
N GLY A 177 -9.37 -11.33 2.07
CA GLY A 177 -9.48 -12.33 1.00
C GLY A 177 -10.91 -12.82 0.78
N VAL A 178 -11.27 -13.03 -0.48
CA VAL A 178 -12.51 -13.69 -0.91
C VAL A 178 -12.13 -15.08 -1.43
N PHE A 179 -12.64 -16.12 -0.79
CA PHE A 179 -12.32 -17.52 -1.14
C PHE A 179 -13.36 -18.11 -2.10
N PRO A 180 -12.98 -19.11 -2.91
CA PRO A 180 -13.89 -19.72 -3.86
C PRO A 180 -15.07 -20.40 -3.16
N SER A 181 -16.27 -20.19 -3.72
CA SER A 181 -17.52 -20.82 -3.25
C SER A 181 -17.78 -22.10 -4.04
N GLY A 182 -17.16 -23.21 -3.61
CA GLY A 182 -17.38 -24.54 -4.20
C GLY A 182 -16.24 -25.05 -5.08
N ARG A 183 -16.36 -26.28 -5.57
CA ARG A 183 -15.41 -26.89 -6.51
C ARG A 183 -15.79 -26.49 -7.93
N SER A 184 -14.95 -25.71 -8.59
CA SER A 184 -15.04 -25.49 -10.04
C SER A 184 -14.20 -26.54 -10.75
N ASP A 185 -14.75 -27.16 -11.80
CA ASP A 185 -13.98 -28.00 -12.73
C ASP A 185 -13.06 -27.16 -13.64
N SER A 186 -13.17 -25.83 -13.56
CA SER A 186 -12.35 -24.84 -14.25
C SER A 186 -11.31 -24.26 -13.30
N GLU A 187 -10.04 -24.26 -13.71
CA GLU A 187 -8.91 -23.62 -13.04
C GLU A 187 -8.63 -22.23 -13.65
N GLY A 188 -9.69 -21.46 -13.88
CA GLY A 188 -9.59 -20.14 -14.48
C GLY A 188 -9.14 -19.08 -13.46
N PRO A 189 -8.67 -17.92 -13.94
CA PRO A 189 -8.18 -16.81 -13.11
C PRO A 189 -9.28 -16.12 -12.25
N TYR A 190 -10.52 -16.56 -12.39
CA TYR A 190 -11.69 -16.09 -11.63
C TYR A 190 -12.21 -17.17 -10.66
N ASP A 191 -11.57 -18.34 -10.61
CA ASP A 191 -12.06 -19.49 -9.88
C ASP A 191 -11.35 -19.67 -8.53
N PHE A 192 -10.26 -18.93 -8.28
CA PHE A 192 -9.52 -18.94 -7.01
C PHE A 192 -9.99 -17.87 -6.01
N GLY A 193 -11.05 -17.12 -6.36
CA GLY A 193 -11.45 -15.92 -5.64
C GLY A 193 -10.48 -14.77 -5.88
N GLY A 194 -10.29 -13.92 -4.88
CA GLY A 194 -9.47 -12.72 -5.00
C GLY A 194 -9.48 -11.89 -3.73
N VAL A 195 -9.42 -10.57 -3.88
CA VAL A 195 -9.47 -9.63 -2.74
C VAL A 195 -10.77 -8.84 -2.73
N LEU A 196 -11.32 -8.64 -1.53
CA LEU A 196 -12.55 -7.88 -1.35
C LEU A 196 -12.32 -6.40 -1.72
N THR A 197 -13.32 -5.80 -2.34
CA THR A 197 -13.47 -4.36 -2.53
C THR A 197 -14.67 -3.89 -1.72
N ASN A 198 -14.74 -2.61 -1.40
CA ASN A 198 -15.81 -2.10 -0.56
C ASN A 198 -17.17 -2.19 -1.29
N SER A 199 -18.19 -2.62 -0.55
CA SER A 199 -19.57 -2.43 -0.96
C SER A 199 -20.09 -1.25 -0.14
N ASN A 200 -20.53 -0.16 -0.77
CA ASN A 200 -21.10 1.01 -0.05
C ASN A 200 -22.36 0.67 0.80
N ARG A 201 -22.69 -0.61 0.96
CA ARG A 201 -23.82 -1.17 1.71
C ARG A 201 -23.44 -1.68 3.10
N ASP A 202 -22.16 -1.77 3.44
CA ASP A 202 -21.69 -2.33 4.73
C ASP A 202 -21.99 -1.46 5.95
N ILE A 203 -22.51 -0.24 5.77
CA ILE A 203 -22.93 0.65 6.88
C ILE A 203 -24.23 0.17 7.55
N ILE A 204 -25.02 -0.71 6.92
CA ILE A 204 -26.40 -0.98 7.37
C ILE A 204 -26.58 -2.35 8.04
N ASN A 205 -25.72 -3.35 7.80
CA ASN A 205 -25.91 -4.70 8.36
C ASN A 205 -24.58 -5.42 8.63
N GLY A 206 -24.01 -5.21 9.81
CA GLY A 206 -22.74 -5.78 10.27
C GLY A 206 -22.66 -7.30 10.46
N ASP A 207 -23.56 -8.09 9.87
CA ASP A 207 -23.60 -9.56 10.07
C ASP A 207 -24.09 -10.36 8.84
N GLY A 208 -24.22 -9.72 7.67
CA GLY A 208 -24.91 -10.32 6.51
C GLY A 208 -24.05 -10.96 5.41
N ILE A 209 -22.72 -10.89 5.49
CA ILE A 209 -21.85 -11.12 4.31
C ILE A 209 -21.77 -12.61 3.90
N HIS A 210 -22.08 -13.55 4.80
CA HIS A 210 -21.87 -14.98 4.53
C HIS A 210 -23.09 -15.78 4.05
N LYS A 211 -24.22 -15.14 3.73
CA LYS A 211 -25.46 -15.86 3.33
C LYS A 211 -26.17 -15.29 2.10
N ARG A 212 -25.45 -14.82 1.08
CA ARG A 212 -26.05 -14.60 -0.25
C ARG A 212 -25.86 -15.83 -1.14
N ASN A 213 -26.91 -16.21 -1.87
CA ASN A 213 -26.97 -17.35 -2.78
C ASN A 213 -25.70 -17.47 -3.65
N GLN A 214 -24.95 -18.56 -3.48
CA GLN A 214 -23.68 -18.92 -4.12
C GLN A 214 -23.77 -19.24 -5.63
N LEU A 215 -24.80 -18.74 -6.33
CA LEU A 215 -24.97 -19.00 -7.77
C LEU A 215 -24.02 -18.17 -8.64
N TYR A 216 -23.53 -17.04 -8.14
CA TYR A 216 -22.67 -16.11 -8.87
C TYR A 216 -21.41 -15.79 -8.05
N LYS A 217 -20.33 -15.44 -8.75
CA LYS A 217 -19.10 -14.94 -8.13
C LYS A 217 -19.36 -13.57 -7.47
N GLU A 218 -18.62 -13.28 -6.40
CA GLU A 218 -18.76 -12.04 -5.65
C GLU A 218 -18.48 -10.83 -6.56
N MET A 219 -19.43 -9.90 -6.65
CA MET A 219 -19.33 -8.71 -7.49
C MET A 219 -18.29 -7.73 -6.93
N HIS A 220 -18.18 -7.65 -5.61
CA HIS A 220 -17.24 -6.78 -4.92
C HIS A 220 -15.89 -7.48 -4.67
N CYS A 221 -15.43 -8.33 -5.59
CA CYS A 221 -14.16 -9.03 -5.51
C CYS A 221 -13.29 -8.67 -6.72
N LEU A 222 -12.09 -8.16 -6.47
CA LEU A 222 -11.06 -8.04 -7.49
C LEU A 222 -10.39 -9.40 -7.64
N HIS A 223 -10.58 -10.06 -8.78
CA HIS A 223 -9.94 -11.33 -9.09
C HIS A 223 -8.61 -11.08 -9.83
N PRO A 224 -7.68 -12.05 -9.84
CA PRO A 224 -6.48 -11.98 -10.68
C PRO A 224 -6.82 -11.73 -12.16
N GLY A 225 -7.92 -12.31 -12.64
CA GLY A 225 -8.40 -12.13 -14.02
C GLY A 225 -8.69 -10.68 -14.39
N ASP A 226 -9.13 -9.86 -13.43
CA ASP A 226 -9.46 -8.44 -13.66
C ASP A 226 -8.21 -7.59 -13.92
N LEU A 227 -7.02 -8.10 -13.60
CA LEU A 227 -5.76 -7.40 -13.83
C LEU A 227 -5.12 -7.67 -15.19
N TYR A 228 -5.57 -8.68 -15.94
CA TYR A 228 -5.01 -8.99 -17.26
C TYR A 228 -5.01 -7.82 -18.24
N PRO A 229 -6.05 -6.97 -18.32
CA PRO A 229 -6.03 -5.79 -19.19
C PRO A 229 -4.78 -4.93 -19.02
N PHE A 230 -4.31 -4.80 -17.77
CA PHE A 230 -3.21 -3.92 -17.36
C PHE A 230 -1.82 -4.55 -17.53
N THR A 231 -1.73 -5.87 -17.74
CA THR A 231 -0.46 -6.56 -18.07
C THR A 231 0.08 -6.24 -19.47
N ARG A 232 -0.60 -5.36 -20.22
CA ARG A 232 -0.09 -4.74 -21.46
C ARG A 232 1.02 -3.72 -21.23
N LYS A 233 1.30 -3.36 -19.98
CA LYS A 233 2.44 -2.54 -19.55
C LYS A 233 3.16 -3.24 -18.39
N PRO A 234 4.43 -2.90 -18.12
CA PRO A 234 5.16 -3.45 -16.98
C PRO A 234 4.38 -3.23 -15.67
N LEU A 235 4.15 -4.31 -14.93
CA LEU A 235 3.29 -4.32 -13.75
C LEU A 235 3.99 -4.97 -12.56
N PHE A 236 3.90 -4.32 -11.40
CA PHE A 236 4.33 -4.86 -10.12
C PHE A 236 3.09 -4.93 -9.22
N VAL A 237 2.76 -6.10 -8.69
CA VAL A 237 1.65 -6.28 -7.76
C VAL A 237 2.15 -6.81 -6.43
N ILE A 238 1.71 -6.21 -5.33
CA ILE A 238 1.89 -6.73 -3.97
C ILE A 238 0.49 -7.03 -3.43
N VAL A 239 0.25 -8.26 -3.02
CA VAL A 239 -1.04 -8.71 -2.48
C VAL A 239 -0.85 -9.11 -1.01
N ASP A 240 -1.21 -8.20 -0.13
CA ASP A 240 -1.32 -8.43 1.31
C ASP A 240 -2.77 -8.80 1.64
N SER A 241 -3.04 -10.11 1.70
CA SER A 241 -4.38 -10.64 1.85
C SER A 241 -4.38 -12.07 2.35
N SER A 242 -5.40 -12.44 3.14
CA SER A 242 -5.63 -13.82 3.54
C SER A 242 -5.86 -14.79 2.37
N ASN A 243 -6.18 -14.29 1.17
CA ASN A 243 -6.26 -15.08 -0.06
C ASN A 243 -5.27 -14.60 -1.15
N SER A 244 -4.09 -14.11 -0.76
CA SER A 244 -3.04 -13.69 -1.69
C SER A 244 -2.66 -14.80 -2.69
N VAL A 245 -2.73 -16.06 -2.26
CA VAL A 245 -2.45 -17.25 -3.08
C VAL A 245 -3.33 -17.37 -4.33
N ALA A 246 -4.49 -16.71 -4.39
CA ALA A 246 -5.30 -16.63 -5.60
C ALA A 246 -4.52 -16.02 -6.79
N TYR A 247 -3.54 -15.15 -6.51
CA TYR A 247 -2.70 -14.48 -7.50
C TYR A 247 -1.43 -15.27 -7.84
N LYS A 248 -1.20 -16.44 -7.25
CA LYS A 248 0.02 -17.25 -7.50
C LYS A 248 0.22 -17.62 -8.97
N ASN A 249 -0.87 -17.90 -9.69
CA ASN A 249 -0.84 -18.25 -11.11
C ASN A 249 -1.16 -17.04 -12.01
N PHE A 250 -1.14 -15.82 -11.46
CA PHE A 250 -1.31 -14.61 -12.25
C PHE A 250 -0.09 -14.42 -13.15
N THR A 251 -0.30 -14.59 -14.45
CA THR A 251 0.76 -14.55 -15.46
C THR A 251 0.62 -13.35 -16.37
N ASN A 252 1.69 -13.00 -17.05
CA ASN A 252 1.65 -11.98 -18.08
C ASN A 252 1.20 -12.61 -19.42
N LEU A 253 0.17 -12.02 -20.05
CA LEU A 253 -0.36 -12.49 -21.33
C LEU A 253 0.15 -11.69 -22.54
N PHE A 254 0.89 -10.59 -22.33
CA PHE A 254 1.27 -9.64 -23.38
C PHE A 254 2.78 -9.45 -23.55
N GLY A 255 3.60 -10.30 -22.92
CA GLY A 255 5.07 -10.24 -23.04
C GLY A 255 5.73 -9.10 -22.25
N GLN A 256 4.98 -8.37 -21.41
CA GLN A 256 5.53 -7.33 -20.53
C GLN A 256 6.01 -7.88 -19.17
N PRO A 257 7.02 -7.25 -18.54
CA PRO A 257 7.44 -7.64 -17.21
C PRO A 257 6.30 -7.61 -16.18
N LEU A 258 6.16 -8.70 -15.41
CA LEU A 258 5.20 -8.82 -14.33
C LEU A 258 5.89 -9.41 -13.10
N VAL A 259 5.73 -8.75 -11.95
CA VAL A 259 6.14 -9.28 -10.64
C VAL A 259 4.92 -9.29 -9.73
N CYS A 260 4.73 -10.39 -8.99
CA CYS A 260 3.67 -10.49 -7.99
C CYS A 260 4.26 -11.01 -6.67
N LEU A 261 4.16 -10.20 -5.60
CA LEU A 261 4.54 -10.58 -4.24
C LEU A 261 3.29 -10.88 -3.43
N LEU A 262 3.29 -11.99 -2.70
CA LEU A 262 2.14 -12.51 -1.96
C LEU A 262 2.53 -12.66 -0.48
N SER A 263 1.67 -12.23 0.45
CA SER A 263 1.83 -12.47 1.89
C SER A 263 1.07 -13.70 2.37
#